data_AF-A0A1U7CPD1-F1
#
_entry.id   AF-A0A1U7CPD1-F1
#
_cell.length_a   1.000
_cell.length_b   1.000
_cell.length_c   1.000
_cell.angle_alpha   90.00
_cell.angle_beta   90.00
_cell.angle_gamma   90.00
#
_symmetry.space_group_name_H-M   'P 1'
#
loop_
_entity.id
_entity.type
_entity.pdbx_description
1 polymer ?
#
loop_
_entity_poly.entity_id
_entity_poly.type
_entity_poly.pdbx_seq_one_letter_code
_entity_poly.pdbx_strand_id
1 'polypeptide(L)'
;MSIGEVEVVGTLVRGGAVVLKEVAATIRRVGNKRRASFVVPTGAIQADDVLHLVTPGDVPRVVALHVDRRIRRRADVEGDPIDARVMGDVS
;
A
#
# COMPACT_ATOMS: atom_id res chain seq x y z
N MET A 1 -18.51 -15.82 -7.00
CA MET A 1 -17.35 -16.11 -6.12
C MET A 1 -16.64 -14.78 -5.87
N SER A 2 -16.78 -14.22 -4.67
CA SER A 2 -16.27 -12.90 -4.32
C SER A 2 -14.75 -12.88 -4.42
N ILE A 3 -14.24 -11.97 -5.24
CA ILE A 3 -12.82 -11.79 -5.48
C ILE A 3 -12.29 -11.10 -4.21
N GLY A 4 -11.59 -11.88 -3.36
CA GLY A 4 -11.22 -11.53 -2.00
C GLY A 4 -10.61 -10.13 -1.86
N GLU A 5 -11.35 -9.28 -1.16
CA GLU A 5 -10.93 -7.98 -0.65
C GLU A 5 -10.64 -8.14 0.84
N VAL A 6 -9.48 -7.67 1.27
CA VAL A 6 -9.05 -7.73 2.67
C VAL A 6 -8.62 -6.34 3.11
N GLU A 7 -9.21 -5.86 4.18
CA GLU A 7 -8.76 -4.64 4.85
C GLU A 7 -7.69 -4.99 5.88
N VAL A 8 -6.62 -4.21 5.91
CA VAL A 8 -5.53 -4.35 6.86
C VAL A 8 -5.12 -2.98 7.37
N VAL A 9 -4.62 -2.92 8.60
CA VAL A 9 -4.00 -1.73 9.17
C VAL A 9 -2.54 -2.03 9.43
N GLY A 10 -1.65 -1.16 8.96
CA GLY A 10 -0.22 -1.40 9.06
C GLY A 10 0.63 -0.14 9.08
N THR A 11 1.94 -0.32 9.08
CA THR A 11 2.92 0.75 9.00
C THR A 11 3.55 0.73 7.61
N LEU A 12 3.58 1.88 6.93
CA LEU A 12 4.30 2.05 5.68
C LEU A 12 5.77 2.37 5.97
N VAL A 13 6.66 1.58 5.36
CA VAL A 13 8.12 1.69 5.50
C VAL A 13 8.75 1.87 4.12
N ARG A 14 9.75 2.75 4.03
CA ARG A 14 10.55 3.00 2.82
C ARG A 14 12.02 2.95 3.19
N GLY A 15 12.79 2.05 2.57
CA GLY A 15 14.22 1.91 2.83
C GLY A 15 14.60 1.69 4.31
N GLY A 16 13.73 1.05 5.09
CA GLY A 16 13.93 0.86 6.54
C GLY A 16 13.45 2.01 7.43
N ALA A 17 13.05 3.15 6.87
CA ALA A 17 12.45 4.25 7.61
C ALA A 17 10.93 4.18 7.62
N VAL A 18 10.32 4.43 8.78
CA VAL A 18 8.85 4.57 8.90
C VAL A 18 8.42 5.83 8.18
N VAL A 19 7.51 5.69 7.22
CA VAL A 19 6.88 6.80 6.48
C VAL A 19 5.60 7.21 7.19
N LEU A 20 4.71 6.25 7.44
CA LEU A 20 3.41 6.47 8.09
C LEU A 20 3.04 5.27 8.96
N LYS A 21 2.42 5.55 10.10
CA LYS A 21 1.85 4.54 11.00
C LYS A 21 0.34 4.47 10.79
N GLU A 22 -0.25 3.33 11.18
CA GLU A 22 -1.70 3.13 11.22
C GLU A 22 -2.42 3.38 9.87
N VAL A 23 -1.78 2.97 8.78
CA VAL A 23 -2.33 3.07 7.43
C VAL A 23 -3.33 1.96 7.21
N ALA A 24 -4.60 2.34 7.08
CA ALA A 24 -5.65 1.45 6.59
C ALA A 24 -5.47 1.25 5.08
N ALA A 25 -5.30 0.00 4.67
CA ALA A 25 -5.13 -0.39 3.28
C ALA A 25 -6.09 -1.51 2.92
N THR A 26 -6.67 -1.40 1.73
CA THR A 26 -7.54 -2.41 1.15
C THR A 26 -6.74 -3.17 0.10
N ILE A 27 -6.55 -4.47 0.31
CA ILE A 27 -5.88 -5.36 -0.62
C ILE A 27 -6.93 -6.11 -1.44
N ARG A 28 -6.95 -5.87 -2.75
CA ARG A 28 -7.89 -6.49 -3.71
C ARG A 28 -7.14 -7.33 -4.73
N ARG A 29 -7.69 -8.48 -5.08
CA ARG A 29 -7.23 -9.26 -6.24
C ARG A 29 -7.87 -8.72 -7.52
N VAL A 30 -7.06 -8.42 -8.54
CA VAL A 30 -7.50 -7.96 -9.85
C VAL A 30 -6.90 -8.89 -10.90
N GLY A 31 -7.66 -9.91 -11.29
CA GLY A 31 -7.18 -11.03 -12.13
C GLY A 31 -6.04 -11.80 -11.45
N ASN A 32 -4.88 -11.87 -12.12
CA ASN A 32 -3.67 -12.49 -11.59
C ASN A 32 -2.79 -11.53 -10.76
N LYS A 33 -3.23 -10.27 -10.56
CA LYS A 33 -2.49 -9.26 -9.80
C LYS A 33 -3.19 -8.96 -8.48
N ARG A 34 -2.46 -8.42 -7.51
CA ARG A 34 -3.02 -7.82 -6.30
C ARG A 34 -2.71 -6.32 -6.29
N ARG A 35 -3.66 -5.53 -5.78
CA ARG A 35 -3.55 -4.08 -5.61
C ARG A 35 -3.83 -3.75 -4.16
N ALA A 36 -3.08 -2.80 -3.62
CA ALA A 36 -3.36 -2.18 -2.34
C ALA A 36 -3.85 -0.76 -2.62
N SER A 37 -4.96 -0.38 -2.01
CA SER A 37 -5.49 0.98 -2.05
C SER A 37 -5.47 1.55 -0.64
N PHE A 38 -4.93 2.75 -0.45
CA PHE A 38 -4.85 3.43 0.84
C PHE A 38 -4.78 4.95 0.65
N VAL A 39 -4.99 5.72 1.71
CA VAL A 39 -4.91 7.18 1.68
C VAL A 39 -3.71 7.62 2.51
N VAL A 40 -2.97 8.62 2.04
CA VAL A 40 -1.85 9.23 2.78
C VAL A 40 -1.86 10.75 2.63
N PRO A 41 -1.17 11.50 3.51
CA PRO A 41 -0.97 12.93 3.32
C PRO A 41 -0.22 13.23 2.02
N THR A 42 -0.56 14.36 1.39
CA THR A 42 0.11 14.87 0.19
C THR A 42 1.63 14.93 0.40
N GLY A 43 2.39 14.43 -0.57
CA GLY A 43 3.86 14.41 -0.54
C GLY A 43 4.51 13.34 0.35
N ALA A 44 3.75 12.53 1.10
CA ALA A 44 4.32 11.47 1.93
C ALA A 44 4.98 10.35 1.10
N ILE A 45 4.48 10.09 -0.11
CA ILE A 45 4.99 9.09 -1.05
C ILE A 45 5.09 9.68 -2.46
N GLN A 46 5.92 9.08 -3.31
CA GLN A 46 6.13 9.48 -4.70
C GLN A 46 5.89 8.32 -5.66
N ALA A 47 5.62 8.63 -6.92
CA ALA A 47 5.58 7.63 -7.99
C ALA A 47 6.91 6.85 -8.06
N ASP A 48 6.81 5.57 -8.41
CA ASP A 48 7.93 4.62 -8.44
C ASP A 48 8.53 4.27 -7.05
N ASP A 49 7.99 4.81 -5.95
CA ASP A 49 8.39 4.39 -4.60
C ASP A 49 8.18 2.88 -4.41
N VAL A 50 9.15 2.27 -3.74
CA VAL A 50 9.05 0.90 -3.22
C VAL A 50 8.80 0.99 -1.72
N LEU A 51 7.59 0.62 -1.32
CA LEU A 51 7.12 0.67 0.06
C LEU A 51 6.89 -0.74 0.60
N HIS A 52 6.93 -0.88 1.91
CA HIS A 52 6.53 -2.09 2.61
C HIS A 52 5.39 -1.73 3.56
N LEU A 53 4.25 -2.38 3.41
CA LEU A 53 3.18 -2.32 4.40
C LEU A 53 3.40 -3.45 5.40
N VAL A 54 3.76 -3.08 6.62
CA VAL A 54 3.99 -4.01 7.74
C VAL A 54 2.73 -4.05 8.58
N THR A 55 2.03 -5.19 8.57
CA THR A 55 0.83 -5.40 9.39
C THR A 55 1.19 -6.18 10.66
N PRO A 56 0.83 -5.68 11.86
CA PRO A 56 1.16 -6.36 13.11
C PRO A 56 0.39 -7.67 13.27
N GLY A 57 0.96 -8.60 14.03
CA GLY A 57 0.44 -9.92 14.37
C GLY A 57 1.50 -10.72 15.13
N ASP A 58 1.17 -11.96 15.54
CA ASP A 58 2.13 -12.85 16.23
C ASP A 58 3.40 -13.05 15.38
N VAL A 59 3.22 -13.15 14.07
CA VAL A 59 4.28 -13.01 13.07
C VAL A 59 3.90 -11.80 12.19
N PRO A 60 4.70 -10.72 12.18
CA PRO A 60 4.42 -9.58 11.33
C PRO A 60 4.43 -9.98 9.86
N ARG A 61 3.37 -9.61 9.14
CA ARG A 61 3.30 -9.79 7.69
C ARG A 61 3.79 -8.54 6.99
N VAL A 62 4.57 -8.74 5.92
CA VAL A 62 5.13 -7.64 5.13
C VAL A 62 4.65 -7.75 3.69
N VAL A 63 4.02 -6.70 3.18
CA VAL A 63 3.55 -6.63 1.80
C VAL A 63 4.38 -5.60 1.05
N ALA A 64 5.09 -6.05 0.01
CA ALA A 64 5.85 -5.15 -0.86
C ALA A 64 4.92 -4.44 -1.84
N LEU A 65 5.02 -3.11 -1.90
CA LEU A 65 4.18 -2.23 -2.69
C LEU A 65 5.05 -1.42 -3.66
N HIS A 66 4.60 -1.33 -4.91
CA HIS A 66 5.16 -0.44 -5.91
C HIS A 66 4.13 0.60 -6.33
N VAL A 67 4.45 1.86 -6.09
CA VAL A 67 3.58 3.00 -6.34
C VAL A 67 3.57 3.32 -7.85
N ASP A 68 2.45 3.08 -8.53
CA ASP A 68 2.34 3.27 -9.97
C ASP A 68 2.45 4.76 -10.37
N ARG A 69 3.12 5.07 -11.48
CA ARG A 69 3.28 6.44 -12.01
C ARG A 69 1.97 7.19 -12.23
N ARG A 70 0.87 6.47 -12.48
CA ARG A 70 -0.47 7.07 -12.61
C ARG A 70 -0.91 7.80 -11.34
N ILE A 71 -0.31 7.50 -10.19
CA ILE A 71 -0.63 8.09 -8.89
C ILE A 71 -0.15 9.53 -8.77
N ARG A 72 0.87 9.98 -9.54
CA ARG A 72 1.38 11.35 -9.45
C ARG A 72 0.27 12.41 -9.55
N ARG A 73 -0.75 12.18 -10.37
CA ARG A 73 -1.89 13.09 -10.54
C ARG A 73 -2.88 13.09 -9.36
N ARG A 74 -2.93 12.02 -8.57
CA ARG A 74 -3.84 11.82 -7.44
C ARG A 74 -3.19 12.18 -6.10
N ALA A 75 -1.92 11.85 -5.92
CA ALA A 75 -1.16 12.16 -4.71
C ALA A 75 -0.92 13.67 -4.49
N ASP A 76 -1.17 14.50 -5.50
CA ASP A 76 -1.16 15.98 -5.39
C ASP A 76 -2.44 16.52 -4.71
N VAL A 77 -3.45 15.67 -4.48
CA VAL A 77 -4.73 16.01 -3.85
C VAL A 77 -4.84 15.29 -2.51
N GLU A 78 -5.03 16.03 -1.43
CA GLU A 78 -5.21 15.45 -0.10
C GLU A 78 -6.51 14.65 -0.04
N GLY A 79 -6.44 13.41 0.46
CA GLY A 79 -7.59 12.52 0.60
C GLY A 79 -7.85 11.59 -0.59
N ASP A 80 -7.11 11.72 -1.70
CA ASP A 80 -7.25 10.83 -2.85
C ASP A 80 -6.67 9.42 -2.55
N PRO A 81 -7.37 8.34 -2.95
CA PRO A 81 -6.86 6.99 -2.77
C PRO A 81 -5.67 6.72 -3.71
N ILE A 82 -4.58 6.26 -3.09
CA ILE A 82 -3.39 5.75 -3.75
C ILE A 82 -3.60 4.30 -4.10
N ASP A 83 -3.49 3.96 -5.39
CA ASP A 83 -3.57 2.60 -5.89
C ASP A 83 -2.16 2.04 -6.16
N ALA A 84 -1.57 1.36 -5.17
CA ALA A 84 -0.26 0.72 -5.31
C ALA A 84 -0.37 -0.74 -5.80
N ARG A 85 0.58 -1.18 -6.64
CA ARG A 85 0.69 -2.58 -7.04
C ARG A 85 1.40 -3.38 -5.96
N VAL A 86 0.84 -4.53 -5.58
CA VAL A 86 1.53 -5.47 -4.69
C VAL A 86 2.54 -6.28 -5.52
N MET A 87 3.80 -6.29 -5.09
CA MET A 87 4.92 -6.98 -5.77
C MET A 87 5.29 -8.33 -5.15
N GLY A 88 4.75 -8.63 -3.97
CA GLY A 88 4.92 -9.90 -3.27
C GLY A 88 4.29 -9.82 -1.89
N ASP A 89 3.65 -10.91 -1.45
CA ASP A 89 3.43 -11.13 -0.02
C ASP A 89 4.72 -11.76 0.51
N VAL A 90 5.35 -11.13 1.49
CA VAL A 90 6.34 -11.82 2.30
C VAL A 90 5.54 -12.52 3.40
N SER A 91 5.40 -13.83 3.22
CA SER A 91 4.81 -14.78 4.17
C SER A 91 5.63 -14.88 5.44
#